data_AF-A0A1X6YPL3-F1
#
_entry.id   AF-A0A1X6YPL3-F1
#
_cell.length_a   1.000
_cell.length_b   1.000
_cell.length_c   1.000
_cell.angle_alpha   90.00
_cell.angle_beta   90.00
_cell.angle_gamma   90.00
#
_symmetry.space_group_name_H-M   'P 1'
#
loop_
_entity.id
_entity.type
_entity.pdbx_description
1 polymer ?
#
loop_
_entity_poly.entity_id
_entity_poly.type
_entity_poly.pdbx_seq_one_letter_code
_entity_poly.pdbx_strand_id
1 'polypeptide(L)'
;MFDFNLKNISLTAFAGAAVMAGSASAQEACTNYTVQDGDTLATISITAYGTSNYQPIFNANRNAIDNPGQLAPGLVLALPCEDGSLPNGQSAQELIAQQEERAAANRVSNVYAPPIKMVTGSNWTPFADDSLNGGGIFPRIASTALNRAGNQREYSVSFVNDWTAHLQTLLPLGAFDVSLAWNIPDCSNTTYEWSEETTYRCTQFNATVSVYDTVVGFVSLPDSQYASARTYDDLKGATICRMKGWFTSDLEEQGLGEPTITLLRPTTAKECLDAVLTGVADMASFELESIAAEMSGMGLTGQDLVENPNVTTMSSLRFITHKSNPYGRQYMAMFNRGLNEMRESGEWYAIISDSLNEQNQKNNAETN
;
A
#
# COMPACT_ATOMS: atom_id res chain seq x y z
N MET A 1 -23.67 -87.50 -13.33
CA MET A 1 -24.00 -87.56 -14.77
C MET A 1 -24.72 -86.25 -15.09
N PHE A 2 -24.13 -85.25 -15.73
CA PHE A 2 -23.11 -85.25 -16.78
C PHE A 2 -22.11 -84.11 -16.58
N ASP A 3 -20.85 -84.40 -16.87
CA ASP A 3 -19.74 -83.45 -17.08
C ASP A 3 -19.92 -82.66 -18.38
N PHE A 4 -19.50 -81.40 -18.40
CA PHE A 4 -18.90 -80.77 -19.60
C PHE A 4 -17.85 -79.71 -19.22
N ASN A 5 -16.60 -80.16 -19.27
CA ASN A 5 -15.37 -79.58 -19.84
C ASN A 5 -14.86 -78.16 -19.51
N LEU A 6 -13.57 -78.12 -19.15
CA LEU A 6 -12.72 -76.97 -18.83
C LEU A 6 -12.32 -76.14 -20.06
N LYS A 7 -12.20 -74.81 -19.90
CA LYS A 7 -10.94 -74.02 -20.01
C LYS A 7 -11.25 -72.54 -20.31
N ASN A 8 -10.89 -71.66 -19.38
CA ASN A 8 -10.16 -70.40 -19.57
C ASN A 8 -10.45 -69.48 -18.38
N ILE A 9 -9.60 -69.56 -17.35
CA ILE A 9 -9.54 -68.59 -16.26
C ILE A 9 -8.64 -67.45 -16.76
N SER A 10 -9.25 -66.31 -17.08
CA SER A 10 -8.53 -65.06 -17.29
C SER A 10 -8.75 -64.15 -16.09
N LEU A 11 -7.63 -63.71 -15.51
CA LEU A 11 -7.50 -62.82 -14.37
C LEU A 11 -8.43 -61.60 -14.48
N THR A 12 -9.24 -61.36 -13.45
CA THR A 12 -9.85 -60.05 -13.19
C THR A 12 -9.08 -59.42 -12.03
N ALA A 13 -8.09 -58.60 -12.37
CA ALA A 13 -7.38 -57.77 -11.41
C ALA A 13 -8.20 -56.51 -11.12
N PHE A 14 -8.44 -56.27 -9.83
CA PHE A 14 -8.94 -55.01 -9.28
C PHE A 14 -8.06 -53.83 -9.74
N ALA A 15 -8.65 -52.84 -10.39
CA ALA A 15 -8.06 -51.52 -10.53
C ALA A 15 -9.03 -50.49 -9.94
N GLY A 16 -8.76 -50.07 -8.71
CA GLY A 16 -9.37 -48.89 -8.12
C GLY A 16 -8.83 -47.66 -8.84
N ALA A 17 -9.70 -46.93 -9.54
CA ALA A 17 -9.41 -45.58 -9.98
C ALA A 17 -9.85 -44.63 -8.86
N ALA A 18 -8.89 -44.18 -8.05
CA ALA A 18 -9.09 -43.05 -7.16
C ALA A 18 -9.33 -41.80 -8.02
N VAL A 19 -10.49 -41.19 -7.86
CA VAL A 19 -10.77 -39.83 -8.32
C VAL A 19 -9.94 -38.90 -7.44
N MET A 20 -8.78 -38.46 -7.94
CA MET A 20 -8.03 -37.37 -7.34
C MET A 20 -8.72 -36.06 -7.72
N ALA A 21 -9.64 -35.60 -6.87
CA ALA A 21 -10.13 -34.24 -6.91
C ALA A 21 -9.25 -33.37 -6.00
N GLY A 22 -8.67 -32.33 -6.59
CA GLY A 22 -8.36 -31.06 -5.93
C GLY A 22 -7.13 -31.03 -5.03
N SER A 23 -6.02 -30.52 -5.56
CA SER A 23 -5.24 -29.41 -4.96
C SER A 23 -3.99 -29.12 -5.80
N ALA A 24 -4.03 -28.03 -6.57
CA ALA A 24 -2.87 -27.26 -7.02
C ALA A 24 -3.35 -26.02 -7.82
N SER A 25 -3.89 -25.02 -7.15
CA SER A 25 -3.84 -23.64 -7.66
C SER A 25 -2.97 -22.84 -6.68
N ALA A 26 -1.67 -23.00 -6.82
CA ALA A 26 -0.71 -22.20 -6.09
C ALA A 26 0.51 -21.98 -7.00
N GLN A 27 1.01 -20.74 -6.97
CA GLN A 27 2.27 -20.24 -7.51
C GLN A 27 2.37 -19.95 -9.02
N GLU A 28 1.90 -18.77 -9.43
CA GLU A 28 2.66 -17.93 -10.38
C GLU A 28 3.54 -16.88 -9.67
N ALA A 29 3.53 -16.81 -8.33
CA ALA A 29 4.45 -15.98 -7.56
C ALA A 29 5.92 -16.29 -7.92
N CYS A 30 6.80 -15.28 -7.85
CA CYS A 30 8.23 -15.41 -8.16
C CYS A 30 8.55 -15.66 -9.65
N THR A 31 7.71 -15.16 -10.57
CA THR A 31 7.90 -15.33 -12.02
C THR A 31 7.75 -14.01 -12.77
N ASN A 32 8.03 -14.01 -14.08
CA ASN A 32 7.61 -12.91 -14.95
C ASN A 32 6.30 -13.32 -15.64
N TYR A 33 5.27 -12.49 -15.53
CA TYR A 33 3.95 -12.70 -16.11
C TYR A 33 3.72 -11.81 -17.33
N THR A 34 3.17 -12.36 -18.40
CA THR A 34 2.80 -11.56 -19.60
C THR A 34 1.30 -11.29 -19.58
N VAL A 35 0.92 -10.03 -19.47
CA VAL A 35 -0.47 -9.56 -19.42
C VAL A 35 -1.26 -10.03 -20.64
N GLN A 36 -2.44 -10.62 -20.40
CA GLN A 36 -3.40 -11.06 -21.41
C GLN A 36 -4.54 -10.05 -21.59
N ASP A 37 -5.35 -10.24 -22.64
CA ASP A 37 -6.51 -9.38 -22.90
C ASP A 37 -7.57 -9.57 -21.81
N GLY A 38 -7.99 -8.48 -21.17
CA GLY A 38 -8.96 -8.48 -20.06
C GLY A 38 -8.36 -8.62 -18.65
N ASP A 39 -7.03 -8.76 -18.52
CA ASP A 39 -6.37 -8.79 -17.22
C ASP A 39 -6.41 -7.42 -16.51
N THR A 40 -6.56 -7.48 -15.20
CA THR A 40 -6.32 -6.37 -14.27
C THR A 40 -5.25 -6.77 -13.27
N LEU A 41 -4.60 -5.80 -12.63
CA LEU A 41 -3.65 -6.11 -11.55
C LEU A 41 -4.32 -6.91 -10.43
N ALA A 42 -5.58 -6.61 -10.11
CA ALA A 42 -6.36 -7.36 -9.11
C ALA A 42 -6.58 -8.83 -9.52
N THR A 43 -6.97 -9.11 -10.77
CA THR A 43 -7.19 -10.48 -11.24
C THR A 43 -5.89 -11.27 -11.35
N ILE A 44 -4.79 -10.63 -11.75
CA ILE A 44 -3.45 -11.24 -11.75
C ILE A 44 -3.02 -11.55 -10.32
N SER A 45 -3.23 -10.62 -9.38
CA SER A 45 -2.91 -10.82 -7.97
C SER A 45 -3.71 -11.95 -7.33
N ILE A 46 -5.00 -12.04 -7.62
CA ILE A 46 -5.84 -13.16 -7.15
C ILE A 46 -5.29 -14.49 -7.67
N THR A 47 -4.86 -14.52 -8.92
CA THR A 47 -4.29 -15.73 -9.55
C THR A 47 -2.94 -16.09 -8.96
N ALA A 48 -2.06 -15.10 -8.72
CA ALA A 48 -0.69 -15.31 -8.28
C ALA A 48 -0.56 -15.53 -6.76
N TYR A 49 -1.36 -14.83 -5.95
CA TYR A 49 -1.23 -14.74 -4.49
C TYR A 49 -2.52 -15.06 -3.73
N GLY A 50 -3.64 -15.33 -4.42
CA GLY A 50 -4.93 -15.61 -3.77
C GLY A 50 -5.61 -14.39 -3.16
N THR A 51 -5.09 -13.17 -3.39
CA THR A 51 -5.62 -11.91 -2.86
C THR A 51 -5.74 -10.86 -3.97
N SER A 52 -6.77 -10.01 -3.90
CA SER A 52 -6.92 -8.83 -4.78
C SER A 52 -5.88 -7.74 -4.50
N ASN A 53 -5.11 -7.84 -3.41
CA ASN A 53 -4.04 -6.90 -3.09
C ASN A 53 -2.87 -7.02 -4.09
N TYR A 54 -3.01 -6.29 -5.18
CA TYR A 54 -2.03 -6.26 -6.26
C TYR A 54 -0.85 -5.31 -6.00
N GLN A 55 -0.82 -4.65 -4.84
CA GLN A 55 0.19 -3.66 -4.49
C GLN A 55 1.64 -4.20 -4.62
N PRO A 56 1.96 -5.46 -4.25
CA PRO A 56 3.28 -6.03 -4.50
C PRO A 56 3.67 -6.05 -5.99
N ILE A 57 2.74 -6.42 -6.87
CA ILE A 57 2.93 -6.45 -8.33
C ILE A 57 3.13 -5.04 -8.85
N PHE A 58 2.25 -4.11 -8.48
CA PHE A 58 2.32 -2.72 -8.92
C PHE A 58 3.64 -2.08 -8.51
N ASN A 59 4.05 -2.28 -7.26
CA ASN A 59 5.31 -1.80 -6.74
C ASN A 59 6.47 -2.34 -7.58
N ALA A 60 6.61 -3.66 -7.73
CA ALA A 60 7.72 -4.25 -8.47
C ALA A 60 7.84 -3.79 -9.94
N ASN A 61 6.75 -3.29 -10.53
CA ASN A 61 6.67 -2.90 -11.93
C ASN A 61 6.40 -1.41 -12.14
N ARG A 62 6.65 -0.56 -11.13
CA ARG A 62 6.26 0.86 -11.15
C ARG A 62 6.82 1.65 -12.33
N ASN A 63 7.98 1.24 -12.84
CA ASN A 63 8.64 1.85 -14.00
C ASN A 63 7.99 1.46 -15.35
N ALA A 64 7.11 0.46 -15.34
CA ALA A 64 6.43 -0.08 -16.53
C ALA A 64 4.90 0.12 -16.50
N ILE A 65 4.32 0.44 -15.34
CA ILE A 65 2.88 0.65 -15.17
C ILE A 65 2.61 2.11 -14.79
N ASP A 66 1.94 2.82 -15.69
CA ASP A 66 1.49 4.20 -15.47
C ASP A 66 0.08 4.26 -14.84
N ASN A 67 -0.81 3.32 -15.20
CA ASN A 67 -2.19 3.25 -14.70
C ASN A 67 -2.54 1.80 -14.28
N PRO A 68 -2.81 1.53 -12.99
CA PRO A 68 -3.14 0.19 -12.51
C PRO A 68 -4.50 -0.35 -12.98
N GLY A 69 -5.42 0.53 -13.38
CA GLY A 69 -6.74 0.14 -13.89
C GLY A 69 -6.76 -0.26 -15.36
N GLN A 70 -5.64 -0.12 -16.08
CA GLN A 70 -5.51 -0.44 -17.50
C GLN A 70 -4.14 -1.04 -17.81
N LEU A 71 -4.09 -2.35 -18.03
CA LEU A 71 -2.87 -3.03 -18.46
C LEU A 71 -2.91 -3.29 -19.97
N ALA A 72 -1.80 -3.00 -20.66
CA ALA A 72 -1.67 -3.30 -22.09
C ALA A 72 -1.35 -4.79 -22.29
N PRO A 73 -2.10 -5.53 -23.14
CA PRO A 73 -1.77 -6.91 -23.47
C PRO A 73 -0.34 -7.03 -24.02
N GLY A 74 0.43 -8.00 -23.52
CA GLY A 74 1.84 -8.20 -23.86
C GLY A 74 2.85 -7.50 -22.93
N LEU A 75 2.40 -6.68 -21.96
CA LEU A 75 3.27 -6.14 -20.92
C LEU A 75 3.82 -7.29 -20.04
N VAL A 76 5.13 -7.29 -19.78
CA VAL A 76 5.77 -8.27 -18.88
C VAL A 76 5.92 -7.66 -17.49
N LEU A 77 5.32 -8.30 -16.50
CA LEU A 77 5.35 -7.93 -15.09
C LEU A 77 6.25 -8.88 -14.31
N ALA A 78 7.17 -8.36 -13.52
CA ALA A 78 7.84 -9.10 -12.47
C ALA A 78 6.86 -9.34 -11.32
N LEU A 79 6.49 -10.59 -11.07
CA LEU A 79 5.70 -10.99 -9.91
C LEU A 79 6.66 -11.30 -8.75
N PRO A 80 6.68 -10.50 -7.67
CA PRO A 80 7.50 -10.81 -6.50
C PRO A 80 7.23 -12.22 -5.95
N CYS A 81 8.23 -12.81 -5.34
CA CYS A 81 8.09 -14.04 -4.58
C CYS A 81 7.27 -13.76 -3.29
N GLU A 82 6.81 -14.80 -2.58
CA GLU A 82 6.10 -14.61 -1.29
C GLU A 82 6.96 -13.92 -0.23
N ASP A 83 8.29 -14.10 -0.35
CA ASP A 83 9.29 -13.35 0.41
C ASP A 83 9.65 -12.01 -0.25
N GLY A 84 8.77 -11.44 -1.08
CA GLY A 84 8.94 -10.16 -1.73
C GLY A 84 10.14 -10.04 -2.69
N SER A 85 10.97 -11.07 -2.85
CA SER A 85 12.17 -10.99 -3.69
C SER A 85 11.80 -10.91 -5.17
N LEU A 86 12.68 -10.33 -5.99
CA LEU A 86 12.44 -10.18 -7.43
C LEU A 86 12.95 -11.41 -8.21
N PRO A 87 12.33 -11.75 -9.36
CA PRO A 87 12.68 -12.94 -10.15
C PRO A 87 14.14 -13.00 -10.68
N ASN A 88 14.96 -11.95 -10.51
CA ASN A 88 16.34 -11.89 -10.98
C ASN A 88 17.37 -12.54 -10.02
N GLY A 89 16.93 -13.01 -8.85
CA GLY A 89 17.75 -13.81 -7.92
C GLY A 89 18.72 -13.04 -7.04
N GLN A 90 18.69 -11.69 -7.03
CA GLN A 90 19.38 -10.90 -6.01
C GLN A 90 18.48 -10.72 -4.80
N SER A 91 18.97 -11.02 -3.59
CA SER A 91 18.20 -10.79 -2.37
C SER A 91 18.14 -9.29 -2.04
N ALA A 92 17.06 -8.88 -1.37
CA ALA A 92 16.92 -7.51 -0.89
C ALA A 92 18.09 -7.08 0.01
N GLN A 93 18.58 -7.99 0.84
CA GLN A 93 19.67 -7.73 1.80
C GLN A 93 21.02 -7.52 1.10
N GLU A 94 21.32 -8.27 0.05
CA GLU A 94 22.54 -8.08 -0.74
C GLU A 94 22.55 -6.73 -1.46
N LEU A 95 21.40 -6.31 -2.02
CA LEU A 95 21.26 -5.01 -2.66
C LEU A 95 21.44 -3.86 -1.66
N ILE A 96 20.80 -3.94 -0.49
CA ILE A 96 20.94 -2.94 0.58
C ILE A 96 22.41 -2.84 1.03
N ALA A 97 23.06 -3.96 1.34
CA ALA A 97 24.45 -3.98 1.80
C ALA A 97 25.44 -3.38 0.78
N GLN A 98 25.26 -3.68 -0.52
CA GLN A 98 26.10 -3.12 -1.58
C GLN A 98 26.01 -1.59 -1.65
N GLN A 99 24.80 -1.03 -1.52
CA GLN A 99 24.60 0.42 -1.58
C GLN A 99 25.07 1.11 -0.29
N GLU A 100 24.99 0.46 0.86
CA GLU A 100 25.58 0.95 2.12
C GLU A 100 27.11 1.08 2.03
N GLU A 101 27.81 0.08 1.48
CA GLU A 101 29.27 0.12 1.27
C GLU A 101 29.66 1.28 0.33
N ARG A 102 28.91 1.47 -0.76
CA ARG A 102 29.11 2.57 -1.70
C ARG A 102 28.97 3.94 -1.02
N ALA A 103 27.98 4.10 -0.13
CA ALA A 103 27.77 5.36 0.57
C ALA A 103 28.81 5.63 1.66
N ALA A 104 29.30 4.59 2.34
CA ALA A 104 30.37 4.71 3.33
C ALA A 104 31.68 5.26 2.73
N ALA A 105 31.90 5.08 1.42
CA ALA A 105 33.05 5.63 0.71
C ALA A 105 32.96 7.16 0.44
N ASN A 106 31.80 7.79 0.67
CA ASN A 106 31.63 9.23 0.45
C ASN A 106 32.26 10.06 1.58
N ARG A 107 32.93 11.16 1.20
CA ARG A 107 33.55 12.08 2.17
C ARG A 107 32.49 12.91 2.90
N VAL A 108 32.63 13.01 4.23
CA VAL A 108 31.77 13.84 5.09
C VAL A 108 32.28 15.29 5.08
N SER A 109 31.40 16.27 4.89
CA SER A 109 31.75 17.70 5.04
C SER A 109 31.94 18.06 6.50
N ASN A 110 32.82 19.02 6.76
CA ASN A 110 33.06 19.62 8.07
C ASN A 110 32.19 20.87 8.34
N VAL A 111 31.24 21.20 7.46
CA VAL A 111 30.33 22.34 7.63
C VAL A 111 29.15 21.93 8.51
N TYR A 112 29.00 22.59 9.66
CA TYR A 112 27.85 22.37 10.55
C TYR A 112 26.54 22.75 9.87
N ALA A 113 25.57 21.84 9.94
CA ALA A 113 24.24 22.03 9.42
C ALA A 113 23.23 21.41 10.41
N PRO A 114 22.12 22.09 10.74
CA PRO A 114 21.18 21.59 11.73
C PRO A 114 20.57 20.24 11.30
N PRO A 115 20.30 19.33 12.27
CA PRO A 115 19.71 18.02 11.99
C PRO A 115 18.33 18.13 11.31
N ILE A 116 18.02 17.20 10.41
CA ILE A 116 16.70 17.09 9.78
C ILE A 116 15.78 16.31 10.72
N LYS A 117 14.72 16.95 11.22
CA LYS A 117 13.73 16.31 12.10
C LYS A 117 12.56 15.80 11.29
N MET A 118 12.40 14.48 11.21
CA MET A 118 11.29 13.84 10.51
C MET A 118 10.26 13.31 11.52
N VAL A 119 8.97 13.34 11.15
CA VAL A 119 7.88 12.77 11.96
C VAL A 119 6.95 11.88 11.13
N THR A 120 6.57 10.75 11.71
CA THR A 120 5.51 9.86 11.22
C THR A 120 4.67 9.36 12.40
N GLY A 121 3.65 8.54 12.17
CA GLY A 121 2.90 7.85 13.22
C GLY A 121 3.35 6.41 13.40
N SER A 122 2.79 5.72 14.41
CA SER A 122 2.97 4.29 14.67
C SER A 122 1.66 3.53 14.46
N ASN A 123 1.65 2.23 14.72
CA ASN A 123 0.50 1.32 14.58
C ASN A 123 0.00 1.20 13.13
N TRP A 124 0.92 1.35 12.17
CA TRP A 124 0.60 1.19 10.76
C TRP A 124 1.63 0.29 10.08
N THR A 125 1.76 -0.93 10.60
CA THR A 125 2.66 -1.94 10.04
C THR A 125 2.19 -2.38 8.64
N PRO A 126 3.09 -2.60 7.67
CA PRO A 126 4.56 -2.52 7.74
C PRO A 126 5.13 -1.12 7.42
N PHE A 127 4.26 -0.12 7.27
CA PHE A 127 4.59 1.19 6.73
C PHE A 127 5.30 2.11 7.71
N ALA A 128 4.80 2.21 8.94
CA ALA A 128 5.35 3.02 9.99
C ALA A 128 4.97 2.46 11.37
N ASP A 129 5.97 1.98 12.10
CA ASP A 129 5.83 1.58 13.50
C ASP A 129 7.20 1.57 14.20
N ASP A 130 7.27 2.03 15.44
CA ASP A 130 8.53 2.13 16.18
C ASP A 130 9.13 0.78 16.58
N SER A 131 8.35 -0.30 16.53
CA SER A 131 8.80 -1.68 16.76
C SER A 131 9.37 -2.38 15.52
N LEU A 132 9.26 -1.78 14.33
CA LEU A 132 9.78 -2.33 13.08
C LEU A 132 11.24 -1.97 12.87
N ASN A 133 11.97 -2.82 12.14
CA ASN A 133 13.32 -2.50 11.72
C ASN A 133 13.36 -1.14 10.99
N GLY A 134 14.23 -0.24 11.46
CA GLY A 134 14.35 1.11 10.91
C GLY A 134 13.07 1.95 10.97
N GLY A 135 12.03 1.54 11.72
CA GLY A 135 10.74 2.22 11.81
C GLY A 135 9.70 1.83 10.75
N GLY A 136 9.98 0.84 9.90
CA GLY A 136 9.11 0.42 8.80
C GLY A 136 9.44 1.08 7.45
N ILE A 137 8.61 0.82 6.44
CA ILE A 137 8.87 1.21 5.04
C ILE A 137 9.15 2.71 4.89
N PHE A 138 8.32 3.59 5.45
CA PHE A 138 8.46 5.04 5.22
C PHE A 138 9.69 5.63 5.91
N PRO A 139 9.96 5.37 7.21
CA PRO A 139 11.19 5.79 7.85
C PRO A 139 12.45 5.26 7.16
N ARG A 140 12.48 3.98 6.75
CA ARG A 140 13.61 3.39 6.02
C ARG A 140 13.83 4.05 4.67
N ILE A 141 12.78 4.24 3.88
CA ILE A 141 12.90 4.94 2.58
C ILE A 141 13.37 6.38 2.81
N ALA A 142 12.86 7.08 3.82
CA ALA A 142 13.27 8.45 4.11
C ALA A 142 14.75 8.56 4.46
N SER A 143 15.24 7.73 5.40
CA SER A 143 16.66 7.71 5.79
C SER A 143 17.56 7.33 4.62
N THR A 144 17.19 6.31 3.86
CA THR A 144 18.00 5.85 2.72
C THR A 144 18.02 6.90 1.61
N ALA A 145 16.88 7.53 1.29
CA ALA A 145 16.83 8.60 0.30
C ALA A 145 17.71 9.79 0.69
N LEU A 146 17.74 10.19 1.97
CA LEU A 146 18.67 11.24 2.43
C LEU A 146 20.13 10.83 2.21
N ASN A 147 20.49 9.60 2.58
CA ASN A 147 21.86 9.09 2.43
C ASN A 147 22.29 9.06 0.96
N ARG A 148 21.44 8.55 0.05
CA ARG A 148 21.70 8.51 -1.40
C ARG A 148 21.79 9.90 -2.02
N ALA A 149 21.00 10.85 -1.51
CA ALA A 149 21.10 12.25 -1.92
C ALA A 149 22.39 12.97 -1.48
N GLY A 150 23.31 12.27 -0.79
CA GLY A 150 24.55 12.84 -0.27
C GLY A 150 24.33 13.72 0.96
N ASN A 151 23.27 13.47 1.72
CA ASN A 151 23.05 14.18 2.97
C ASN A 151 24.19 13.92 3.96
N GLN A 152 24.71 14.99 4.55
CA GLN A 152 25.75 14.95 5.57
C GLN A 152 25.28 15.55 6.90
N ARG A 153 23.98 15.87 6.99
CA ARG A 153 23.33 16.32 8.23
C ARG A 153 22.96 15.10 9.05
N GLU A 154 22.99 15.26 10.38
CA GLU A 154 22.25 14.35 11.26
C GLU A 154 20.76 14.38 10.91
N TYR A 155 20.05 13.30 11.19
CA TYR A 155 18.61 13.24 11.05
C TYR A 155 18.00 12.30 12.08
N SER A 156 16.72 12.50 12.38
CA SER A 156 15.95 11.65 13.29
C SER A 156 14.55 11.45 12.76
N VAL A 157 13.97 10.28 12.99
CA VAL A 157 12.53 10.02 12.81
C VAL A 157 11.90 9.92 14.20
N SER A 158 10.84 10.68 14.45
CA SER A 158 10.03 10.58 15.66
C SER A 158 8.62 10.10 15.33
N PHE A 159 7.99 9.43 16.29
CA PHE A 159 6.67 8.85 16.14
C PHE A 159 5.65 9.66 16.96
N VAL A 160 4.65 10.22 16.29
CA VAL A 160 3.52 10.94 16.90
C VAL A 160 2.23 10.40 16.27
N ASN A 161 1.36 9.81 17.10
CA ASN A 161 0.15 9.15 16.59
C ASN A 161 -1.00 10.12 16.31
N ASP A 162 -0.87 11.39 16.73
CA ASP A 162 -1.79 12.44 16.30
C ASP A 162 -1.41 12.92 14.89
N TRP A 163 -1.88 12.15 13.90
CA TRP A 163 -1.65 12.44 12.48
C TRP A 163 -2.16 13.84 12.10
N THR A 164 -3.29 14.29 12.65
CA THR A 164 -3.82 15.63 12.39
C THR A 164 -2.85 16.72 12.88
N ALA A 165 -2.20 16.51 14.04
CA ALA A 165 -1.22 17.46 14.55
C ALA A 165 0.00 17.62 13.64
N HIS A 166 0.38 16.63 12.83
CA HIS A 166 1.50 16.77 11.89
C HIS A 166 1.25 17.95 10.93
N LEU A 167 0.05 17.99 10.34
CA LEU A 167 -0.34 19.02 9.39
C LEU A 167 -0.67 20.35 10.07
N GLN A 168 -1.45 20.30 11.15
CA GLN A 168 -2.04 21.51 11.73
C GLN A 168 -1.14 22.23 12.74
N THR A 169 -0.18 21.54 13.35
CA THR A 169 0.61 22.08 14.48
C THR A 169 2.11 21.88 14.29
N LEU A 170 2.56 20.63 14.11
CA LEU A 170 3.97 20.27 14.20
C LEU A 170 4.81 20.85 13.05
N LEU A 171 4.37 20.68 11.80
CA LEU A 171 5.08 21.25 10.66
C LEU A 171 4.93 22.78 10.57
N PRO A 172 3.74 23.40 10.76
CA PRO A 172 3.61 24.85 10.74
C PRO A 172 4.47 25.58 11.78
N LEU A 173 4.60 25.00 12.99
CA LEU A 173 5.44 25.55 14.07
C LEU A 173 6.93 25.23 13.92
N GLY A 174 7.32 24.43 12.92
CA GLY A 174 8.71 24.00 12.72
C GLY A 174 9.23 23.08 13.83
N ALA A 175 8.35 22.39 14.55
CA ALA A 175 8.75 21.37 15.53
C ALA A 175 9.43 20.18 14.83
N PHE A 176 8.94 19.87 13.63
CA PHE A 176 9.55 18.93 12.69
C PHE A 176 9.70 19.59 11.32
N ASP A 177 10.69 19.13 10.56
CA ASP A 177 10.99 19.64 9.23
C ASP A 177 10.14 18.96 8.16
N VAL A 178 10.00 17.64 8.30
CA VAL A 178 9.40 16.76 7.29
C VAL A 178 8.42 15.82 7.98
N SER A 179 7.24 15.63 7.40
CA SER A 179 6.36 14.53 7.79
C SER A 179 6.27 13.48 6.70
N LEU A 180 6.24 12.22 7.11
CA LEU A 180 6.28 11.08 6.22
C LEU A 180 4.88 10.51 5.99
N ALA A 181 4.67 9.93 4.80
CA ALA A 181 3.49 9.14 4.42
C ALA A 181 2.17 9.91 4.31
N TRP A 182 2.18 11.03 3.58
CA TRP A 182 1.00 11.86 3.37
C TRP A 182 0.51 11.83 1.93
N ASN A 183 -0.81 11.71 1.75
CA ASN A 183 -1.44 12.07 0.48
C ASN A 183 -1.42 13.60 0.29
N ILE A 184 -0.94 14.03 -0.88
CA ILE A 184 -1.12 15.37 -1.40
C ILE A 184 -1.78 15.20 -2.78
N PRO A 185 -2.97 15.80 -3.01
CA PRO A 185 -3.70 15.63 -4.26
C PRO A 185 -2.96 16.25 -5.45
N ASP A 186 -3.46 16.00 -6.66
CA ASP A 186 -3.00 16.76 -7.82
C ASP A 186 -3.49 18.21 -7.72
N CYS A 187 -2.65 19.04 -7.12
CA CYS A 187 -2.91 20.47 -6.93
C CYS A 187 -2.91 21.30 -8.22
N SER A 188 -2.77 20.67 -9.39
CA SER A 188 -3.02 21.29 -10.70
C SER A 188 -4.40 20.97 -11.26
N ASN A 189 -5.09 19.96 -10.70
CA ASN A 189 -6.39 19.54 -11.15
C ASN A 189 -7.49 20.48 -10.61
N THR A 190 -8.01 21.32 -11.50
CA THR A 190 -9.10 22.26 -11.19
C THR A 190 -10.43 21.84 -11.82
N THR A 191 -10.61 20.56 -12.15
CA THR A 191 -11.86 20.07 -12.76
C THR A 191 -12.99 19.89 -11.75
N TYR A 192 -12.68 19.91 -10.45
CA TYR A 192 -13.61 19.82 -9.34
C TYR A 192 -13.34 20.95 -8.32
N GLU A 193 -14.35 21.26 -7.51
CA GLU A 193 -14.22 22.22 -6.42
C GLU A 193 -13.47 21.58 -5.25
N TRP A 194 -12.37 22.20 -4.84
CA TRP A 194 -11.58 21.72 -3.71
C TRP A 194 -12.28 22.02 -2.39
N SER A 195 -12.37 21.02 -1.52
CA SER A 195 -12.72 21.26 -0.12
C SER A 195 -11.68 22.14 0.59
N GLU A 196 -12.03 22.62 1.79
CA GLU A 196 -11.08 23.32 2.65
C GLU A 196 -9.84 22.45 2.93
N GLU A 197 -10.02 21.14 3.11
CA GLU A 197 -8.92 20.23 3.36
C GLU A 197 -8.00 20.09 2.13
N THR A 198 -8.58 19.85 0.95
CA THR A 198 -7.84 19.77 -0.31
C THR A 198 -7.07 21.08 -0.57
N THR A 199 -7.75 22.21 -0.37
CA THR A 199 -7.14 23.55 -0.48
C THR A 199 -5.98 23.70 0.50
N TYR A 200 -6.14 23.30 1.76
CA TYR A 200 -5.08 23.39 2.76
C TYR A 200 -3.86 22.55 2.38
N ARG A 201 -4.06 21.29 1.97
CA ARG A 201 -2.99 20.39 1.52
C ARG A 201 -2.20 20.98 0.36
N CYS A 202 -2.90 21.51 -0.64
CA CYS A 202 -2.28 22.09 -1.83
C CYS A 202 -1.56 23.41 -1.59
N THR A 203 -2.14 24.26 -0.73
CA THR A 203 -1.63 25.61 -0.53
C THR A 203 -0.54 25.69 0.52
N GLN A 204 -0.51 24.78 1.51
CA GLN A 204 0.40 24.90 2.66
C GLN A 204 1.63 23.99 2.62
N PHE A 205 1.66 22.94 1.80
CA PHE A 205 2.75 21.96 1.82
C PHE A 205 3.52 21.90 0.49
N ASN A 206 4.81 21.61 0.58
CA ASN A 206 5.57 21.04 -0.53
C ASN A 206 5.62 19.53 -0.34
N ALA A 207 5.60 18.78 -1.44
CA ALA A 207 5.65 17.32 -1.40
C ALA A 207 6.77 16.78 -2.30
N THR A 208 7.26 15.59 -1.96
CA THR A 208 8.10 14.80 -2.87
C THR A 208 7.31 14.31 -4.07
N VAL A 209 8.00 13.69 -5.03
CA VAL A 209 7.36 12.70 -5.91
C VAL A 209 6.71 11.59 -5.07
N SER A 210 5.84 10.76 -5.66
CA SER A 210 5.27 9.63 -4.93
C SER A 210 6.39 8.81 -4.28
N VAL A 211 6.22 8.43 -3.02
CA VAL A 211 7.12 7.55 -2.28
C VAL A 211 6.62 6.13 -2.38
N TYR A 212 5.32 5.95 -2.16
CA TYR A 212 4.61 4.68 -2.21
C TYR A 212 3.18 4.96 -2.66
N ASP A 213 2.64 4.15 -3.56
CA ASP A 213 1.25 4.25 -3.97
C ASP A 213 0.44 3.19 -3.20
N THR A 214 -0.76 3.49 -2.73
CA THR A 214 -1.67 2.58 -2.04
C THR A 214 -3.06 2.65 -2.68
N VAL A 215 -3.88 1.64 -2.43
CA VAL A 215 -5.26 1.57 -2.90
C VAL A 215 -6.18 1.91 -1.73
N VAL A 216 -7.02 2.91 -1.93
CA VAL A 216 -8.14 3.21 -1.05
C VAL A 216 -9.34 2.42 -1.53
N GLY A 217 -9.87 1.61 -0.62
CA GLY A 217 -11.04 0.80 -0.83
C GLY A 217 -12.28 1.36 -0.17
N PHE A 218 -13.35 0.59 -0.34
CA PHE A 218 -14.65 0.87 0.21
C PHE A 218 -15.20 -0.43 0.79
N VAL A 219 -15.55 -0.43 2.08
CA VAL A 219 -16.19 -1.57 2.74
C VAL A 219 -17.59 -1.21 3.23
N SER A 220 -18.49 -2.17 3.14
CA SER A 220 -19.89 -2.04 3.58
C SER A 220 -20.41 -3.37 4.14
N LEU A 221 -21.61 -3.36 4.73
CA LEU A 221 -22.30 -4.62 5.07
C LEU A 221 -22.57 -5.46 3.80
N PRO A 222 -22.54 -6.80 3.88
CA PRO A 222 -22.75 -7.67 2.71
C PRO A 222 -24.08 -7.44 1.96
N ASP A 223 -25.13 -7.05 2.67
CA ASP A 223 -26.46 -6.78 2.13
C ASP A 223 -26.70 -5.30 1.78
N SER A 224 -25.68 -4.45 1.96
CA SER A 224 -25.73 -3.05 1.55
C SER A 224 -25.87 -2.92 0.03
N GLN A 225 -26.70 -2.00 -0.43
CA GLN A 225 -26.80 -1.67 -1.85
C GLN A 225 -25.45 -1.24 -2.45
N TYR A 226 -24.56 -0.68 -1.61
CA TYR A 226 -23.23 -0.20 -2.03
C TYR A 226 -22.18 -1.31 -2.14
N ALA A 227 -22.45 -2.52 -1.63
CA ALA A 227 -21.53 -3.66 -1.78
C ALA A 227 -21.35 -4.07 -3.26
N SER A 228 -22.38 -3.81 -4.08
CA SER A 228 -22.41 -4.16 -5.51
C SER A 228 -22.35 -2.95 -6.46
N ALA A 229 -22.15 -1.75 -5.92
CA ALA A 229 -21.98 -0.53 -6.72
C ALA A 229 -20.87 -0.73 -7.75
N ARG A 230 -21.09 -0.29 -8.99
CA ARG A 230 -20.15 -0.51 -10.10
C ARG A 230 -19.43 0.76 -10.52
N THR A 231 -19.98 1.90 -10.15
CA THR A 231 -19.47 3.22 -10.49
C THR A 231 -19.54 4.13 -9.28
N TYR A 232 -18.77 5.21 -9.28
CA TYR A 232 -18.84 6.23 -8.23
C TYR A 232 -20.20 6.92 -8.18
N ASP A 233 -20.91 7.02 -9.31
CA ASP A 233 -22.27 7.56 -9.36
C ASP A 233 -23.26 6.74 -8.53
N ASP A 234 -23.04 5.44 -8.39
CA ASP A 234 -23.86 4.56 -7.55
C ASP A 234 -23.66 4.83 -6.05
N LEU A 235 -22.60 5.54 -5.66
CA LEU A 235 -22.30 5.91 -4.26
C LEU A 235 -22.97 7.22 -3.84
N LYS A 236 -23.64 7.93 -4.76
CA LYS A 236 -24.32 9.19 -4.45
C LYS A 236 -25.42 8.98 -3.40
N GLY A 237 -25.47 9.88 -2.44
CA GLY A 237 -26.38 9.81 -1.28
C GLY A 237 -25.91 8.93 -0.14
N ALA A 238 -24.78 8.23 -0.26
CA ALA A 238 -24.22 7.42 0.82
C ALA A 238 -23.71 8.28 1.97
N THR A 239 -23.73 7.72 3.19
CA THR A 239 -22.95 8.17 4.33
C THR A 239 -21.62 7.42 4.33
N ILE A 240 -20.54 8.11 3.97
CA ILE A 240 -19.19 7.53 3.89
C ILE A 240 -18.39 7.94 5.12
N CYS A 241 -17.84 6.96 5.83
CA CYS A 241 -16.94 7.18 6.94
C CYS A 241 -15.48 7.26 6.47
N ARG A 242 -14.81 8.34 6.83
CA ARG A 242 -13.38 8.60 6.57
C ARG A 242 -12.79 9.28 7.81
N MET A 243 -11.67 8.79 8.34
CA MET A 243 -11.10 9.38 9.57
C MET A 243 -10.76 10.86 9.40
N LYS A 244 -10.86 11.62 10.50
CA LYS A 244 -10.41 13.00 10.56
C LYS A 244 -8.91 13.07 10.26
N GLY A 245 -8.53 13.99 9.37
CA GLY A 245 -7.14 14.16 8.95
C GLY A 245 -6.71 13.25 7.80
N TRP A 246 -7.57 12.31 7.37
CA TRP A 246 -7.42 11.62 6.09
C TRP A 246 -7.99 12.46 4.96
N PHE A 247 -7.32 12.39 3.81
CA PHE A 247 -7.72 13.05 2.58
C PHE A 247 -9.10 12.59 2.11
N THR A 248 -9.80 13.52 1.45
CA THR A 248 -11.08 13.31 0.78
C THR A 248 -11.03 13.70 -0.69
N SER A 249 -9.88 14.19 -1.16
CA SER A 249 -9.69 14.65 -2.53
C SER A 249 -9.95 13.54 -3.56
N ASP A 250 -9.67 12.29 -3.20
CA ASP A 250 -9.98 11.12 -4.02
C ASP A 250 -11.49 10.92 -4.22
N LEU A 251 -12.30 11.23 -3.21
CA LEU A 251 -13.76 11.24 -3.30
C LEU A 251 -14.25 12.46 -4.09
N GLU A 252 -13.70 13.64 -3.80
CA GLU A 252 -14.04 14.90 -4.47
C GLU A 252 -13.83 14.81 -5.99
N GLU A 253 -12.72 14.19 -6.42
CA GLU A 253 -12.40 13.94 -7.84
C GLU A 253 -13.44 13.08 -8.55
N GLN A 254 -14.14 12.22 -7.82
CA GLN A 254 -15.22 11.38 -8.34
C GLN A 254 -16.61 12.02 -8.18
N GLY A 255 -16.68 13.28 -7.75
CA GLY A 255 -17.93 14.00 -7.49
C GLY A 255 -18.61 13.58 -6.18
N LEU A 256 -17.90 12.89 -5.29
CA LEU A 256 -18.36 12.42 -3.98
C LEU A 256 -17.91 13.37 -2.85
N GLY A 257 -18.17 14.67 -3.03
CA GLY A 257 -18.08 15.68 -1.97
C GLY A 257 -19.45 16.00 -1.37
N GLU A 258 -19.51 16.67 -0.22
CA GLU A 258 -20.78 17.22 0.28
C GLU A 258 -21.32 18.30 -0.68
N PRO A 259 -22.64 18.37 -0.93
CA PRO A 259 -23.73 17.61 -0.30
C PRO A 259 -24.11 16.31 -1.05
N THR A 260 -23.34 15.87 -2.04
CA THR A 260 -23.64 14.66 -2.84
C THR A 260 -23.61 13.39 -1.98
N ILE A 261 -22.74 13.37 -0.98
CA ILE A 261 -22.66 12.34 0.08
C ILE A 261 -22.72 13.02 1.44
N THR A 262 -22.85 12.23 2.51
CA THR A 262 -22.60 12.68 3.89
C THR A 262 -21.26 12.12 4.36
N LEU A 263 -20.37 12.95 4.90
CA LEU A 263 -19.08 12.50 5.43
C LEU A 263 -19.11 12.34 6.95
N LEU A 264 -18.93 11.12 7.45
CA LEU A 264 -18.72 10.84 8.86
C LEU A 264 -17.20 10.82 9.17
N ARG A 265 -16.75 11.65 10.12
CA ARG A 265 -15.33 11.96 10.34
C ARG A 265 -14.86 11.65 11.77
N PRO A 266 -14.86 10.39 12.23
CA PRO A 266 -14.36 10.02 13.55
C PRO A 266 -12.83 10.05 13.57
N THR A 267 -12.19 9.71 14.69
CA THR A 267 -10.73 9.84 14.82
C THR A 267 -9.99 8.58 14.37
N THR A 268 -10.60 7.40 14.52
CA THR A 268 -9.93 6.11 14.33
C THR A 268 -10.56 5.25 13.24
N ALA A 269 -9.78 4.35 12.64
CA ALA A 269 -10.25 3.38 11.66
C ALA A 269 -11.34 2.47 12.26
N LYS A 270 -11.10 2.00 13.50
CA LYS A 270 -12.07 1.25 14.30
C LYS A 270 -13.44 1.93 14.37
N GLU A 271 -13.49 3.22 14.70
CA GLU A 271 -14.76 3.96 14.78
C GLU A 271 -15.48 3.99 13.43
N CYS A 272 -14.76 4.03 12.31
CA CYS A 272 -15.38 3.95 11.00
C CYS A 272 -15.95 2.56 10.70
N LEU A 273 -15.24 1.48 11.02
CA LEU A 273 -15.78 0.13 10.84
C LEU A 273 -16.97 -0.13 11.76
N ASP A 274 -16.90 0.30 13.02
CA ASP A 274 -18.02 0.23 13.97
C ASP A 274 -19.24 1.03 13.47
N ALA A 275 -19.03 2.19 12.84
CA ALA A 275 -20.12 2.98 12.26
C ALA A 275 -20.84 2.24 11.12
N VAL A 276 -20.12 1.48 10.30
CA VAL A 276 -20.72 0.66 9.24
C VAL A 276 -21.49 -0.51 9.85
N LEU A 277 -20.89 -1.23 10.80
CA LEU A 277 -21.52 -2.36 11.49
C LEU A 277 -22.81 -1.97 12.23
N THR A 278 -22.89 -0.74 12.72
CA THR A 278 -24.05 -0.22 13.44
C THR A 278 -25.06 0.53 12.56
N GLY A 279 -24.79 0.64 11.26
CA GLY A 279 -25.65 1.33 10.29
C GLY A 279 -25.67 2.86 10.45
N VAL A 280 -24.70 3.43 11.17
CA VAL A 280 -24.49 4.88 11.29
C VAL A 280 -23.83 5.44 10.02
N ALA A 281 -22.98 4.64 9.37
CA ALA A 281 -22.44 4.89 8.05
C ALA A 281 -22.84 3.75 7.11
N ASP A 282 -23.01 4.05 5.82
CA ASP A 282 -23.28 3.03 4.81
C ASP A 282 -22.01 2.31 4.38
N MET A 283 -20.88 3.03 4.43
CA MET A 283 -19.58 2.57 3.98
C MET A 283 -18.46 3.20 4.81
N ALA A 284 -17.33 2.50 4.94
CA ALA A 284 -16.07 3.07 5.36
C ALA A 284 -15.10 3.05 4.18
N SER A 285 -14.29 4.09 4.03
CA SER A 285 -13.34 4.20 2.93
C SER A 285 -12.01 4.71 3.44
N PHE A 286 -10.94 3.96 3.18
CA PHE A 286 -9.53 4.27 3.48
C PHE A 286 -8.63 3.16 2.88
N GLU A 287 -7.33 3.18 3.16
CA GLU A 287 -6.36 2.24 2.57
C GLU A 287 -6.77 0.78 2.85
N LEU A 288 -6.77 -0.08 1.82
CA LEU A 288 -7.22 -1.48 1.91
C LEU A 288 -6.41 -2.27 2.94
N GLU A 289 -5.11 -2.03 3.02
CA GLU A 289 -4.25 -2.69 4.00
C GLU A 289 -4.62 -2.31 5.43
N SER A 290 -4.97 -1.05 5.65
CA SER A 290 -5.45 -0.54 6.95
C SER A 290 -6.83 -1.10 7.30
N ILE A 291 -7.73 -1.24 6.32
CA ILE A 291 -9.04 -1.89 6.49
C ILE A 291 -8.84 -3.34 6.95
N ALA A 292 -8.00 -4.09 6.23
CA ALA A 292 -7.74 -5.49 6.54
C ALA A 292 -7.10 -5.67 7.93
N ALA A 293 -6.14 -4.81 8.29
CA ALA A 293 -5.50 -4.82 9.60
C ALA A 293 -6.50 -4.55 10.73
N GLU A 294 -7.35 -3.53 10.59
CA GLU A 294 -8.36 -3.19 11.59
C GLU A 294 -9.45 -4.26 11.69
N MET A 295 -9.93 -4.81 10.56
CA MET A 295 -10.86 -5.94 10.58
C MET A 295 -10.28 -7.14 11.33
N SER A 296 -9.03 -7.49 11.07
CA SER A 296 -8.32 -8.56 11.79
C SER A 296 -8.24 -8.26 13.30
N GLY A 297 -7.85 -7.04 13.69
CA GLY A 297 -7.78 -6.62 15.08
C GLY A 297 -9.14 -6.63 15.81
N MET A 298 -10.23 -6.44 15.07
CA MET A 298 -11.60 -6.53 15.56
C MET A 298 -12.19 -7.94 15.52
N GLY A 299 -11.47 -8.92 14.95
CA GLY A 299 -11.97 -10.28 14.74
C GLY A 299 -13.06 -10.40 13.67
N LEU A 300 -13.11 -9.44 12.75
CA LEU A 300 -14.06 -9.41 11.63
C LEU A 300 -13.52 -10.18 10.43
N THR A 301 -14.45 -10.67 9.61
CA THR A 301 -14.17 -11.41 8.38
C THR A 301 -14.95 -10.82 7.22
N GLY A 302 -14.74 -11.38 6.01
CA GLY A 302 -15.54 -11.06 4.82
C GLY A 302 -17.03 -11.43 4.93
N GLN A 303 -17.48 -12.02 6.04
CA GLN A 303 -18.90 -12.21 6.34
C GLN A 303 -19.53 -11.01 7.04
N ASP A 304 -18.71 -10.19 7.71
CA ASP A 304 -19.17 -9.05 8.51
C ASP A 304 -19.13 -7.76 7.69
N LEU A 305 -18.05 -7.56 6.94
CA LEU A 305 -17.86 -6.43 6.03
C LEU A 305 -17.26 -6.93 4.72
N VAL A 306 -17.78 -6.44 3.60
CA VAL A 306 -17.29 -6.78 2.26
C VAL A 306 -16.69 -5.56 1.59
N GLU A 307 -15.54 -5.75 0.97
CA GLU A 307 -14.94 -4.80 0.04
C GLU A 307 -15.77 -4.73 -1.24
N ASN A 308 -16.01 -3.52 -1.75
CA ASN A 308 -16.53 -3.35 -3.09
C ASN A 308 -15.38 -3.46 -4.12
N PRO A 309 -15.38 -4.48 -5.00
CA PRO A 309 -14.27 -4.72 -5.94
C PRO A 309 -14.29 -3.81 -7.17
N ASN A 310 -15.32 -2.99 -7.38
CA ASN A 310 -15.51 -2.18 -8.59
C ASN A 310 -15.13 -0.72 -8.40
N VAL A 311 -15.09 -0.23 -7.16
CA VAL A 311 -14.77 1.17 -6.84
C VAL A 311 -13.57 1.22 -5.90
N THR A 312 -12.45 1.71 -6.41
CA THR A 312 -11.21 1.92 -5.65
C THR A 312 -10.47 3.12 -6.21
N THR A 313 -9.86 3.92 -5.33
CA THR A 313 -9.03 5.06 -5.73
C THR A 313 -7.57 4.78 -5.44
N MET A 314 -6.68 5.28 -6.30
CA MET A 314 -5.23 5.20 -6.05
C MET A 314 -4.77 6.44 -5.29
N SER A 315 -3.95 6.24 -4.26
CA SER A 315 -3.39 7.30 -3.45
C SER A 315 -1.87 7.23 -3.43
N SER A 316 -1.22 8.33 -3.84
CA SER A 316 0.23 8.46 -3.74
C SER A 316 0.63 9.08 -2.41
N LEU A 317 1.30 8.30 -1.58
CA LEU A 317 1.87 8.73 -0.31
C LEU A 317 3.24 9.37 -0.54
N ARG A 318 3.47 10.52 0.07
CA ARG A 318 4.62 11.41 -0.16
C ARG A 318 5.24 11.82 1.17
N PHE A 319 6.45 12.34 1.11
CA PHE A 319 7.00 13.14 2.22
C PHE A 319 6.68 14.61 1.98
N ILE A 320 6.38 15.32 3.06
CA ILE A 320 5.92 16.71 2.98
C ILE A 320 6.69 17.62 3.91
N THR A 321 6.81 18.88 3.52
CA THR A 321 7.30 19.99 4.35
C THR A 321 6.25 21.09 4.33
N HIS A 322 6.07 21.80 5.45
CA HIS A 322 5.25 23.01 5.42
C HIS A 322 5.99 24.12 4.66
N LYS A 323 5.27 24.95 3.89
CA LYS A 323 5.86 26.00 3.06
C LYS A 323 6.54 27.12 3.87
N SER A 324 6.24 27.24 5.16
CA SER A 324 6.97 28.14 6.08
C SER A 324 8.37 27.65 6.43
N ASN A 325 8.69 26.35 6.23
CA ASN A 325 10.02 25.84 6.51
C ASN A 325 11.03 26.41 5.50
N PRO A 326 12.04 27.19 5.94
CA PRO A 326 13.00 27.83 5.03
C PRO A 326 13.87 26.82 4.25
N TYR A 327 14.00 25.59 4.75
CA TYR A 327 14.73 24.50 4.12
C TYR A 327 13.80 23.48 3.45
N GLY A 328 12.48 23.65 3.52
CA GLY A 328 11.51 22.65 3.06
C GLY A 328 11.73 22.21 1.60
N ARG A 329 11.87 23.17 0.67
CA ARG A 329 12.15 22.86 -0.74
C ARG A 329 13.50 22.19 -0.96
N GLN A 330 14.51 22.54 -0.15
CA GLN A 330 15.82 21.88 -0.20
C GLN A 330 15.68 20.41 0.21
N TYR A 331 14.93 20.11 1.29
CA TYR A 331 14.69 18.75 1.72
C TYR A 331 13.90 17.95 0.68
N MET A 332 12.83 18.51 0.10
CA MET A 332 12.10 17.83 -0.99
C MET A 332 13.00 17.49 -2.18
N ALA A 333 13.91 18.40 -2.56
CA ALA A 333 14.87 18.14 -3.63
C ALA A 333 15.90 17.05 -3.26
N MET A 334 16.31 16.94 -1.99
CA MET A 334 17.15 15.84 -1.51
C MET A 334 16.40 14.51 -1.59
N PHE A 335 15.20 14.42 -0.99
CA PHE A 335 14.41 13.19 -1.05
C PHE A 335 14.12 12.75 -2.47
N ASN A 336 13.71 13.65 -3.37
CA ASN A 336 13.44 13.30 -4.76
C ASN A 336 14.68 12.71 -5.48
N ARG A 337 15.87 13.26 -5.22
CA ARG A 337 17.13 12.73 -5.76
C ARG A 337 17.41 11.32 -5.24
N GLY A 338 17.30 11.14 -3.93
CA GLY A 338 17.50 9.85 -3.28
C GLY A 338 16.49 8.79 -3.74
N LEU A 339 15.21 9.14 -3.80
CA LEU A 339 14.14 8.26 -4.29
C LEU A 339 14.40 7.82 -5.73
N ASN A 340 14.88 8.72 -6.60
CA ASN A 340 15.24 8.36 -7.97
C ASN A 340 16.42 7.39 -8.01
N GLU A 341 17.50 7.66 -7.26
CA GLU A 341 18.65 6.75 -7.19
C GLU A 341 18.26 5.37 -6.65
N MET A 342 17.41 5.32 -5.63
CA MET A 342 16.92 4.08 -5.05
C MET A 342 16.04 3.27 -6.03
N ARG A 343 15.28 3.94 -6.91
CA ARG A 343 14.51 3.27 -7.97
C ARG A 343 15.41 2.74 -9.07
N GLU A 344 16.41 3.51 -9.48
CA GLU A 344 17.37 3.13 -10.51
C GLU A 344 18.25 1.95 -10.06
N SER A 345 18.65 1.92 -8.79
CA SER A 345 19.46 0.84 -8.21
C SER A 345 18.65 -0.39 -7.78
N GLY A 346 17.33 -0.26 -7.68
CA GLY A 346 16.44 -1.30 -7.16
C GLY A 346 16.33 -1.37 -5.63
N GLU A 347 17.09 -0.54 -4.90
CA GLU A 347 17.09 -0.49 -3.43
C GLU A 347 15.72 -0.10 -2.84
N TRP A 348 14.94 0.72 -3.56
CA TRP A 348 13.56 1.04 -3.15
C TRP A 348 12.70 -0.23 -3.06
N TYR A 349 12.80 -1.10 -4.07
CA TYR A 349 12.06 -2.37 -4.10
C TYR A 349 12.56 -3.33 -3.02
N ALA A 350 13.88 -3.36 -2.79
CA ALA A 350 14.50 -4.17 -1.74
C ALA A 350 13.99 -3.80 -0.34
N ILE A 351 13.89 -2.50 -0.01
CA ILE A 351 13.39 -2.05 1.30
C ILE A 351 11.93 -2.47 1.51
N ILE A 352 11.09 -2.34 0.49
CA ILE A 352 9.67 -2.74 0.57
C ILE A 352 9.56 -4.24 0.76
N SER A 353 10.23 -5.01 -0.10
CA SER A 353 10.31 -6.47 -0.03
C SER A 353 10.72 -6.96 1.37
N ASP A 354 11.84 -6.45 1.87
CA ASP A 354 12.39 -6.82 3.17
C ASP A 354 11.45 -6.45 4.33
N SER A 355 10.78 -5.30 4.25
CA SER A 355 9.81 -4.88 5.29
C SER A 355 8.54 -5.72 5.28
N LEU A 356 8.06 -6.12 4.09
CA LEU A 356 6.91 -7.02 3.96
C LEU A 356 7.24 -8.41 4.52
N ASN A 357 8.46 -8.89 4.31
CA ASN A 357 8.93 -10.16 4.87
C ASN A 357 8.99 -10.15 6.38
N GLU A 358 9.57 -9.10 6.96
CA GLU A 358 9.61 -8.91 8.41
C GLU A 358 8.19 -9.00 8.98
N GLN A 359 7.22 -8.33 8.34
CA GLN A 359 5.84 -8.37 8.78
C GLN A 359 5.21 -9.76 8.64
N ASN A 360 5.41 -10.43 7.51
CA ASN A 360 4.91 -11.80 7.31
C ASN A 360 5.47 -12.77 8.36
N GLN A 361 6.74 -12.64 8.70
CA GLN A 361 7.37 -13.45 9.76
C GLN A 361 6.78 -13.14 11.15
N LYS A 362 6.53 -11.86 11.47
CA LYS A 362 5.87 -11.47 12.73
C LYS A 362 4.45 -12.04 12.81
N ASN A 363 3.64 -11.90 11.76
CA ASN A 363 2.27 -12.43 11.71
C ASN A 363 2.24 -13.97 11.90
N ASN A 364 3.19 -14.69 11.30
CA ASN A 364 3.32 -16.14 11.44
C ASN A 364 3.79 -16.57 12.84
N ALA A 365 4.54 -15.72 13.54
CA ALA A 365 4.99 -16.00 14.90
C ALA A 365 3.87 -15.79 15.94
N GLU A 366 2.90 -14.92 15.68
CA GLU A 366 1.75 -14.66 16.57
C GLU A 366 0.63 -15.70 16.45
N THR A 367 0.62 -16.46 15.36
CA THR A 367 -0.38 -17.51 15.08
C THR A 367 0.03 -18.91 15.54
N ASN A 368 1.26 -19.08 16.04
CA ASN A 368 1.80 -20.30 16.65
C ASN A 368 2.01 -20.14 18.15
#